data_AF-A0A1I1BSP7-F1
#
_entry.id   AF-A0A1I1BSP7-F1
#
_cell.length_a   1.000
_cell.length_b   1.000
_cell.length_c   1.000
_cell.angle_alpha   90.00
_cell.angle_beta   90.00
_cell.angle_gamma   90.00
#
_symmetry.space_group_name_H-M   'P 1'
#
loop_
_entity.id
_entity.type
_entity.pdbx_description
1 polymer ?
#
loop_
_entity_poly.entity_id
_entity_poly.type
_entity_poly.pdbx_seq_one_letter_code
_entity_poly.pdbx_strand_id
1 'polypeptide(L)'
;MPERHSTGVDPLRFVATEGPVIGSLCTGLAGLDLGVAAVLGGRIAWYSEVDPHAGRILAARLPDVANLGDLRAVDFASVAPVEVLTAGFPC
;
A
#
# COMPACT_ATOMS: atom_id res chain seq x y z
N MET A 1 -32.72 -16.24 -13.80
CA MET A 1 -31.84 -15.23 -13.18
C MET A 1 -30.69 -14.99 -14.14
N PRO A 2 -30.46 -13.77 -14.64
CA PRO A 2 -29.31 -13.55 -15.50
C PRO A 2 -28.05 -13.62 -14.64
N GLU A 3 -27.10 -14.45 -15.06
CA GLU A 3 -25.80 -14.59 -14.43
C GLU A 3 -25.03 -13.27 -14.54
N ARG A 4 -24.67 -12.71 -13.38
CA ARG A 4 -23.79 -11.55 -13.31
C ARG A 4 -22.42 -11.97 -13.83
N HIS A 5 -22.10 -11.52 -15.04
CA HIS A 5 -20.73 -11.51 -15.52
C HIS A 5 -19.94 -10.53 -14.65
N SER A 6 -19.17 -11.07 -13.70
CA SER A 6 -18.22 -10.29 -12.91
C SER A 6 -17.07 -9.88 -13.83
N THR A 7 -17.09 -8.64 -14.31
CA THR A 7 -15.88 -7.97 -14.78
C THR A 7 -14.99 -7.78 -13.55
N GLY A 8 -14.11 -8.74 -13.32
CA GLY A 8 -13.42 -8.98 -12.05
C GLY A 8 -12.52 -7.83 -11.61
N VAL A 9 -13.01 -7.02 -10.70
CA VAL A 9 -12.17 -6.30 -9.73
C VAL A 9 -11.95 -7.28 -8.59
N ASP A 10 -10.71 -7.75 -8.42
CA ASP A 10 -10.33 -8.51 -7.23
C ASP A 10 -10.51 -7.57 -6.02
N PRO A 11 -11.48 -7.82 -5.11
CA PRO A 11 -11.73 -6.93 -3.98
C PRO A 11 -10.54 -6.89 -3.01
N LEU A 12 -9.60 -7.83 -3.19
CA LEU A 12 -8.37 -7.87 -2.44
C LEU A 12 -7.24 -7.12 -3.12
N ARG A 13 -7.40 -6.43 -4.26
CA ARG A 13 -6.28 -5.69 -4.89
C ARG A 13 -6.36 -4.20 -4.70
N PHE A 14 -5.21 -3.60 -4.42
CA PHE A 14 -5.02 -2.17 -4.62
C PHE A 14 -4.88 -1.89 -6.11
N VAL A 15 -5.66 -0.95 -6.62
CA VAL A 15 -5.62 -0.54 -8.03
C VAL A 15 -4.84 0.77 -8.13
N ALA A 16 -3.65 0.72 -8.72
CA ALA A 16 -2.87 1.91 -9.03
C ALA A 16 -3.59 2.78 -10.06
N THR A 17 -3.57 4.09 -9.85
CA THR A 17 -4.10 5.08 -10.78
C THR A 17 -3.05 6.14 -11.10
N GLU A 18 -3.33 7.01 -12.07
CA GLU A 18 -2.50 8.21 -12.24
C GLU A 18 -2.56 9.07 -10.96
N GLY A 19 -1.43 9.67 -10.61
CA GLY A 19 -1.27 10.43 -9.38
C GLY A 19 0.11 10.21 -8.75
N PRO A 20 0.26 10.62 -7.48
CA PRO A 20 1.56 10.62 -6.82
C PRO A 20 2.09 9.21 -6.56
N VAL A 21 3.41 9.11 -6.50
CA VAL A 21 4.11 7.95 -5.95
C VAL A 21 4.09 8.04 -4.42
N ILE A 22 3.52 7.01 -3.78
CA ILE A 22 3.27 6.97 -2.34
C ILE A 22 4.23 5.99 -1.66
N GLY A 23 4.86 6.43 -0.58
CA GLY A 23 5.55 5.58 0.38
C GLY A 23 4.73 5.46 1.66
N SER A 24 4.60 4.25 2.20
CA SER A 24 3.76 3.97 3.37
C SER A 24 4.57 3.48 4.55
N LEU A 25 4.40 4.11 5.72
CA LEU A 25 5.03 3.73 6.98
C LEU A 25 3.99 3.32 8.00
N CYS A 26 4.29 2.27 8.77
CA CYS A 26 3.33 1.69 9.73
C CYS A 26 2.00 1.36 9.01
N THR A 27 2.11 0.68 7.87
CA THR A 27 1.05 0.60 6.86
C THR A 27 -0.23 -0.08 7.36
N GLY A 28 -0.12 -0.99 8.32
CA GLY A 28 -1.24 -1.79 8.82
C GLY A 28 -1.94 -2.50 7.68
N LEU A 29 -3.20 -2.13 7.42
CA LEU A 29 -4.00 -2.70 6.33
C LEU A 29 -4.09 -1.77 5.10
N ALA A 30 -3.21 -0.78 4.99
CA ALA A 30 -3.18 0.28 3.97
C ALA A 30 -4.42 1.19 3.97
N GLY A 31 -5.11 1.32 5.11
CA GLY A 31 -6.33 2.13 5.21
C GLY A 31 -6.12 3.61 4.93
N LEU A 32 -5.01 4.17 5.44
CA LEU A 32 -4.63 5.56 5.18
C LEU A 32 -4.25 5.75 3.71
N ASP A 33 -3.49 4.82 3.13
CA ASP A 33 -3.06 4.86 1.73
C ASP A 33 -4.24 4.83 0.77
N LEU A 34 -5.25 4.00 1.06
CA LEU A 34 -6.50 3.97 0.32
C LEU A 34 -7.25 5.30 0.43
N GLY A 35 -7.30 5.91 1.61
CA GLY A 35 -7.92 7.21 1.81
C GLY A 35 -7.23 8.32 1.01
N VAL A 36 -5.89 8.33 1.00
CA VAL A 36 -5.10 9.28 0.22
C VAL A 36 -5.28 9.04 -1.28
N ALA A 37 -5.18 7.79 -1.73
CA ALA A 37 -5.35 7.43 -3.15
C ALA A 37 -6.77 7.69 -3.66
N ALA A 38 -7.79 7.63 -2.80
CA ALA A 38 -9.16 7.99 -3.16
C ALA A 38 -9.33 9.48 -3.50
N VAL A 39 -8.45 10.36 -2.99
CA VAL A 39 -8.51 11.81 -3.22
C VAL A 39 -7.49 12.25 -4.27
N LEU A 40 -6.27 11.71 -4.20
CA LEU A 40 -5.14 12.14 -5.02
C LEU A 40 -4.83 11.20 -6.20
N GLY A 41 -5.41 10.00 -6.21
CA GLY A 41 -4.95 8.90 -7.05
C GLY A 41 -3.58 8.37 -6.61
N GLY A 42 -2.89 7.70 -7.53
CA GLY A 42 -1.49 7.30 -7.38
C GLY A 42 -1.28 5.81 -7.11
N ARG A 43 -0.04 5.49 -6.72
CA ARG A 43 0.43 4.13 -6.51
C ARG A 43 1.37 4.02 -5.32
N ILE A 44 1.29 2.91 -4.60
CA ILE A 44 2.23 2.60 -3.53
C ILE A 44 3.50 2.01 -4.15
N ALA A 45 4.65 2.66 -3.95
CA ALA A 45 5.94 2.19 -4.44
C ALA A 45 6.60 1.19 -3.51
N TRP A 46 6.41 1.38 -2.21
CA TRP A 46 6.91 0.53 -1.14
C TRP A 46 6.11 0.81 0.13
N TYR A 47 6.13 -0.15 1.06
CA TYR A 47 5.49 0.00 2.35
C TYR A 47 6.37 -0.57 3.46
N SER A 48 6.14 -0.17 4.71
CA SER A 48 6.84 -0.68 5.88
C SER A 48 5.82 -1.17 6.91
N GLU A 49 5.82 -2.49 7.10
CA GLU A 49 4.96 -3.18 8.06
C GLU A 49 5.72 -4.34 8.72
N VAL A 50 5.67 -4.40 10.05
CA VAL A 50 6.36 -5.42 10.87
C VAL A 50 5.42 -6.50 11.39
N ASP A 51 4.12 -6.23 11.47
CA ASP A 51 3.12 -7.21 11.87
C ASP A 51 2.94 -8.27 10.78
N PRO A 52 3.17 -9.56 11.09
CA PRO A 52 3.13 -10.62 10.08
C PRO A 52 1.72 -10.91 9.56
N HIS A 53 0.66 -10.54 10.29
CA HIS A 53 -0.71 -10.77 9.84
C HIS A 53 -1.15 -9.69 8.84
N ALA A 54 -0.88 -8.43 9.17
CA ALA A 54 -1.02 -7.29 8.28
C ALA A 54 -0.17 -7.48 7.02
N GLY A 55 1.09 -7.89 7.17
CA GLY A 55 2.00 -8.18 6.07
C GLY A 55 1.48 -9.22 5.07
N ARG A 56 0.80 -10.28 5.54
CA ARG A 56 0.17 -11.27 4.64
C ARG A 56 -0.99 -10.69 3.84
N ILE A 57 -1.80 -9.83 4.46
CA ILE A 57 -2.91 -9.16 3.79
C ILE A 57 -2.37 -8.17 2.75
N LEU A 58 -1.32 -7.42 3.09
CA LEU A 58 -0.67 -6.49 2.17
C LEU A 58 -0.01 -7.22 0.99
N ALA A 59 0.67 -8.35 1.23
CA ALA A 59 1.25 -9.15 0.14
C ALA A 59 0.19 -9.68 -0.84
N ALA A 60 -1.02 -9.99 -0.36
CA ALA A 60 -2.14 -10.34 -1.24
C ALA A 60 -2.69 -9.11 -2.00
N ARG A 61 -2.71 -7.93 -1.36
CA ARG A 61 -3.23 -6.68 -1.94
C ARG A 61 -2.30 -5.98 -2.92
N LEU A 62 -1.01 -6.10 -2.67
CA LEU A 62 0.08 -5.37 -3.30
C LEU A 62 1.22 -6.37 -3.61
N PRO A 63 0.98 -7.40 -4.44
CA PRO A 63 1.95 -8.49 -4.66
C PRO A 63 3.28 -8.02 -5.26
N ASP A 64 3.26 -6.90 -5.98
CA ASP A 64 4.42 -6.34 -6.67
C ASP A 64 5.08 -5.18 -5.90
N VAL A 65 4.63 -4.88 -4.68
CA VAL A 65 5.13 -3.76 -3.86
C VAL A 65 5.96 -4.30 -2.71
N ALA A 66 7.18 -3.77 -2.56
CA ALA A 66 8.11 -4.22 -1.54
C ALA A 66 7.67 -3.81 -0.13
N ASN A 67 7.65 -4.77 0.80
CA ASN A 67 7.67 -4.49 2.24
C ASN A 67 9.11 -4.27 2.70
N LEU A 68 9.41 -3.06 3.18
CA LEU A 68 10.71 -2.68 3.74
C LEU A 68 10.93 -3.23 5.16
N GLY A 69 9.89 -3.76 5.81
CA GLY A 69 9.99 -4.33 7.16
C GLY A 69 10.10 -3.26 8.25
N ASP A 70 11.00 -3.44 9.21
CA ASP A 70 11.18 -2.53 10.35
C ASP A 70 11.79 -1.19 9.92
N LEU A 71 10.97 -0.13 9.88
CA LEU A 71 11.37 1.22 9.50
C LEU A 71 12.57 1.77 10.30
N ARG A 72 12.84 1.26 11.51
CA ARG A 72 13.99 1.70 12.32
C ARG A 72 15.32 1.20 11.76
N ALA A 73 15.29 0.16 10.94
CA ALA A 73 16.47 -0.48 10.36
C ALA A 73 16.64 -0.17 8.85
N VAL A 74 15.68 0.54 8.24
CA VAL A 74 15.71 0.87 6.81
C VAL A 74 16.70 2.02 6.55
N ASP A 75 17.60 1.82 5.59
CA ASP A 75 18.39 2.91 5.00
C ASP A 75 17.58 3.62 3.91
N PHE A 76 16.86 4.67 4.29
CA PHE A 76 16.01 5.43 3.37
C PHE A 76 16.78 6.18 2.27
N ALA A 77 18.10 6.37 2.40
CA ALA A 77 18.89 6.95 1.31
C ALA A 77 19.01 5.98 0.11
N SER A 78 18.79 4.68 0.35
CA SER A 78 18.82 3.63 -0.68
C SER A 78 17.43 3.28 -1.25
N VAL A 79 16.36 3.84 -0.67
CA VAL A 79 14.97 3.57 -1.06
C VAL A 79 14.53 4.53 -2.17
N ALA A 80 13.73 4.05 -3.12
CA ALA A 80 13.21 4.87 -4.20
C ALA A 80 12.42 6.08 -3.65
N PRO A 81 12.68 7.32 -4.13
CA PRO A 81 12.00 8.50 -3.64
C PRO A 81 10.51 8.45 -3.95
N VAL A 82 9.73 9.11 -3.10
CA VAL A 82 8.26 9.21 -3.20
C VAL A 82 7.83 10.67 -3.07
N GLU A 83 6.67 10.99 -3.62
CA GLU A 83 6.11 12.35 -3.61
C GLU A 83 5.22 12.58 -2.39
N VAL A 84 4.58 11.51 -1.90
CA VAL A 84 3.73 11.53 -0.72
C VAL A 84 4.18 10.43 0.24
N LEU A 85 4.31 10.79 1.51
CA LEU A 85 4.56 9.84 2.60
C LEU A 85 3.32 9.75 3.48
N THR A 86 2.80 8.53 3.67
CA THR A 86 1.72 8.24 4.61
C THR A 86 2.31 7.59 5.86
N ALA A 87 1.88 8.03 7.05
CA ALA A 87 2.35 7.46 8.31
C ALA A 87 1.27 7.54 9.39
N GLY A 88 0.77 6.38 9.82
CA GLY A 88 -0.05 6.23 11.02
C GLY A 88 0.81 5.66 12.15
N PHE A 89 1.60 6.51 12.81
CA PHE A 89 2.52 6.03 13.85
C PHE A 89 1.77 5.41 15.05
N PRO A 90 2.38 4.41 15.73
CA PRO A 90 1.86 3.87 16.97
C PRO A 90 1.55 4.99 17.98
N CYS A 91 0.37 4.92 18.61
CA CYS A 91 -0.13 5.89 19.59
C CYS A 91 -0.39 5.26 20.95
#